data_AF-A0A7S4ND41-F1
#
_entry.id   AF-A0A7S4ND41-F1
#
_cell.length_a   1.000
_cell.length_b   1.000
_cell.length_c   1.000
_cell.angle_alpha   90.00
_cell.angle_beta   90.00
_cell.angle_gamma   90.00
#
_symmetry.space_group_name_H-M   'P 1'
#
loop_
_entity.id
_entity.type
_entity.pdbx_description
1 polymer ?
#
loop_
_entity_poly.entity_id
_entity_poly.type
_entity_poly.pdbx_seq_one_letter_code
_entity_poly.pdbx_strand_id
1 'polypeptide(L)'
;MGNKQSKKQKFSYGPQFVEMKEGRAKLLMFGAGGVGKTAVTERYILDDYTDEWDCPTVEDSYVKELSVDGEDHVLEILDTGGQEEFAALEDQWIRDADLFVVMYAISNLESYEIAEKKIEKIKLFKHDKYCPKGVLLVGNKKDEEEYRQVTTETAREKAQIEGISFAEVSAKTGEGVFEMFHDLVRVARDPSYWNKNVKRAVR
;
A
#
# COMPACT_ATOMS: atom_id res chain seq x y z
N MET A 1 40.56 45.42 1.98
CA MET A 1 40.61 43.97 1.64
C MET A 1 39.63 43.23 2.55
N GLY A 2 38.37 43.15 2.13
CA GLY A 2 37.30 42.50 2.90
C GLY A 2 37.21 41.02 2.55
N ASN A 3 37.40 40.15 3.54
CA ASN A 3 37.34 38.71 3.35
C ASN A 3 35.90 38.22 3.56
N LYS A 4 35.26 37.76 2.48
CA LYS A 4 33.92 37.14 2.50
C LYS A 4 34.02 35.75 3.13
N GLN A 5 33.61 35.61 4.39
CA GLN A 5 33.22 34.30 4.92
C GLN A 5 31.76 34.04 4.55
N SER A 6 31.56 33.03 3.70
CA SER A 6 30.25 32.54 3.29
C SER A 6 29.51 31.95 4.50
N LYS A 7 28.35 32.52 4.82
CA LYS A 7 27.39 31.93 5.76
C LYS A 7 26.89 30.62 5.15
N LYS A 8 27.38 29.48 5.62
CA LYS A 8 26.76 28.17 5.38
C LYS A 8 25.41 28.15 6.13
N GLN A 9 24.31 28.30 5.39
CA GLN A 9 22.97 27.99 5.91
C GLN A 9 22.95 26.52 6.30
N LYS A 10 22.77 26.24 7.61
CA LYS A 10 22.43 24.91 8.09
C LYS A 10 20.96 24.66 7.75
N PHE A 11 20.72 23.91 6.68
CA PHE A 11 19.41 23.34 6.42
C PHE A 11 19.21 22.13 7.34
N SER A 12 18.40 22.32 8.38
CA SER A 12 17.89 21.26 9.25
C SER A 12 16.64 20.68 8.59
N TYR A 13 16.80 19.71 7.68
CA TYR A 13 15.67 18.94 7.16
C TYR A 13 15.41 17.76 8.09
N GLY A 14 14.45 17.94 9.01
CA GLY A 14 13.81 16.82 9.72
C GLY A 14 12.92 16.02 8.77
N PRO A 15 12.55 14.76 9.12
CA PRO A 15 11.71 13.93 8.27
C PRO A 15 10.35 14.61 8.05
N GLN A 16 9.91 14.68 6.80
CA GLN A 16 8.56 15.10 6.47
C GLN A 16 7.60 13.99 6.91
N PHE A 17 6.64 14.34 7.77
CA PHE A 17 5.64 13.42 8.31
C PHE A 17 4.51 13.25 7.29
N VAL A 18 3.95 12.04 7.18
CA VAL A 18 2.60 11.86 6.61
C VAL A 18 1.64 12.31 7.71
N GLU A 19 1.12 13.52 7.61
CA GLU A 19 0.19 14.08 8.60
C GLU A 19 -1.22 13.70 8.17
N MET A 20 -1.88 12.79 8.91
CA MET A 20 -3.31 12.54 8.73
C MET A 20 -4.07 13.85 8.98
N LYS A 21 -4.69 14.42 7.95
CA LYS A 21 -5.55 15.59 8.12
C LYS A 21 -6.88 15.12 8.71
N GLU A 22 -7.18 15.54 9.94
CA GLU A 22 -8.47 15.31 10.60
C GLU A 22 -8.87 13.82 10.72
N GLY A 23 -7.90 12.91 10.93
CA GLY A 23 -8.16 11.47 11.05
C GLY A 23 -8.53 10.78 9.73
N ARG A 24 -8.34 11.47 8.60
CA ARG A 24 -8.64 10.96 7.25
C ARG A 24 -7.36 10.59 6.51
N ALA A 25 -7.38 9.45 5.81
CA ALA A 25 -6.28 8.98 4.98
C ALA A 25 -6.79 8.46 3.63
N LYS A 26 -6.08 8.79 2.56
CA LYS A 26 -6.37 8.28 1.21
C LYS A 26 -5.48 7.08 0.89
N LEU A 27 -6.10 5.96 0.57
CA LEU A 27 -5.45 4.71 0.21
C LEU A 27 -5.66 4.41 -1.28
N LEU A 28 -4.57 4.17 -1.99
CA LEU A 28 -4.60 3.70 -3.37
C LEU A 28 -4.39 2.18 -3.43
N MET A 29 -5.31 1.47 -4.08
CA MET A 29 -5.17 0.05 -4.41
C MET A 29 -4.54 -0.09 -5.79
N PHE A 30 -3.40 -0.78 -5.88
CA PHE A 30 -2.57 -0.86 -7.09
C PHE A 30 -2.09 -2.28 -7.36
N GLY A 31 -1.77 -2.61 -8.61
CA GLY A 31 -1.38 -3.96 -9.03
C GLY A 31 -2.00 -4.36 -10.37
N ALA A 32 -1.57 -5.50 -10.91
CA ALA A 32 -2.04 -5.99 -12.21
C ALA A 32 -3.56 -6.23 -12.23
N GLY A 33 -4.15 -6.29 -13.44
CA GLY A 33 -5.53 -6.77 -13.62
C GLY A 33 -5.69 -8.21 -13.12
N GLY A 34 -6.85 -8.57 -12.57
CA GLY A 34 -7.12 -9.96 -12.17
C GLY A 34 -6.54 -10.42 -10.82
N VAL A 35 -5.75 -9.58 -10.13
CA VAL A 35 -5.14 -9.96 -8.83
C VAL A 35 -6.11 -9.91 -7.66
N GLY A 36 -7.28 -9.30 -7.81
CA GLY A 36 -8.33 -9.22 -6.78
C GLY A 36 -8.28 -7.96 -5.90
N LYS A 37 -7.94 -6.79 -6.46
CA LYS A 37 -7.97 -5.50 -5.73
C LYS A 37 -9.38 -5.15 -5.26
N THR A 38 -10.32 -5.15 -6.20
CA THR A 38 -11.76 -4.92 -5.95
C THR A 38 -12.31 -5.91 -4.94
N ALA A 39 -12.05 -7.21 -5.13
CA ALA A 39 -12.51 -8.26 -4.21
C ALA A 39 -11.99 -8.07 -2.77
N VAL A 40 -10.74 -7.62 -2.57
CA VAL A 40 -10.23 -7.32 -1.22
C VAL A 40 -10.87 -6.08 -0.62
N THR A 41 -11.08 -5.04 -1.44
CA THR A 41 -11.76 -3.80 -1.01
C THR A 41 -13.21 -4.07 -0.61
N GLU A 42 -13.97 -4.78 -1.46
CA GLU A 42 -15.35 -5.17 -1.18
C GLU A 42 -15.43 -6.07 0.04
N ARG A 43 -14.54 -7.07 0.16
CA ARG A 43 -14.50 -7.93 1.34
C ARG A 43 -14.31 -7.14 2.63
N TYR A 44 -13.45 -6.13 2.61
CA TYR A 44 -13.25 -5.27 3.78
C TYR A 44 -14.46 -4.37 4.09
N ILE A 45 -15.14 -3.86 3.05
CA ILE A 45 -16.24 -2.91 3.23
C ILE A 45 -17.53 -3.61 3.64
N LEU A 46 -17.87 -4.70 2.95
CA LEU A 46 -19.16 -5.40 3.03
C LEU A 46 -19.14 -6.58 4.02
N ASP A 47 -17.96 -7.04 4.45
CA ASP A 47 -17.77 -8.30 5.19
C ASP A 47 -18.44 -9.51 4.49
N ASP A 48 -18.57 -9.41 3.17
CA ASP A 48 -19.18 -10.41 2.31
C ASP A 48 -18.26 -10.68 1.11
N TYR A 49 -18.38 -11.85 0.51
CA TYR A 49 -17.62 -12.25 -0.67
C TYR A 49 -18.54 -12.88 -1.70
N THR A 50 -18.60 -12.27 -2.88
CA THR A 50 -19.32 -12.79 -4.04
C THR A 50 -18.33 -13.28 -5.09
N ASP A 51 -18.48 -14.54 -5.53
CA ASP A 51 -17.72 -15.11 -6.66
C ASP A 51 -18.15 -14.53 -8.03
N GLU A 52 -19.16 -13.67 -8.06
CA GLU A 52 -19.61 -12.99 -9.27
C GLU A 52 -18.58 -11.91 -9.64
N TRP A 53 -17.80 -12.20 -10.68
CA TRP A 53 -16.96 -11.19 -11.33
C TRP A 53 -17.87 -10.19 -12.04
N ASP A 54 -18.30 -9.17 -11.31
CA ASP A 54 -18.92 -8.00 -11.92
C ASP A 54 -17.88 -7.28 -12.80
N CYS A 55 -18.39 -6.52 -13.77
CA CYS A 55 -17.62 -5.95 -14.87
C CYS A 55 -16.25 -5.37 -14.48
N PRO A 56 -15.24 -5.40 -15.38
CA PRO A 56 -13.91 -4.87 -15.08
C PRO A 56 -13.96 -3.45 -14.50
N THR A 57 -13.48 -3.28 -13.27
CA THR A 57 -13.42 -1.98 -12.60
C THR A 57 -12.62 -1.00 -13.44
N VAL A 58 -13.19 0.20 -13.65
CA VAL A 58 -12.49 1.32 -14.29
C VAL A 58 -11.79 2.14 -13.20
N GLU A 59 -12.58 2.70 -12.28
CA GLU A 59 -12.15 3.41 -11.07
C GLU A 59 -13.35 3.53 -10.14
N ASP A 60 -13.21 3.07 -8.89
CA ASP A 60 -14.25 3.20 -7.86
C ASP A 60 -13.65 3.77 -6.57
N SER A 61 -14.39 4.66 -5.91
CA SER A 61 -13.97 5.27 -4.64
C SER A 61 -14.91 4.88 -3.52
N TYR A 62 -14.34 4.33 -2.46
CA TYR A 62 -15.05 3.88 -1.27
C TYR A 62 -14.60 4.69 -0.06
N VAL A 63 -15.52 4.96 0.87
CA VAL A 63 -15.21 5.62 2.13
C VAL A 63 -15.66 4.72 3.28
N LYS A 64 -14.74 4.40 4.19
CA LYS A 64 -15.00 3.57 5.36
C LYS A 64 -14.57 4.29 6.63
N GLU A 65 -15.50 4.45 7.55
CA GLU A 65 -15.20 4.86 8.93
C GLU A 65 -14.76 3.61 9.71
N LEU A 66 -13.64 3.69 10.41
CA LEU A 66 -13.09 2.60 11.22
C LEU A 66 -12.55 3.13 12.53
N SER A 67 -12.71 2.36 13.61
CA SER A 67 -12.15 2.68 14.92
C SER A 67 -10.93 1.79 15.18
N VAL A 68 -9.74 2.38 15.28
CA VAL A 68 -8.47 1.66 15.47
C VAL A 68 -7.84 2.12 16.77
N ASP A 69 -7.64 1.17 17.69
CA ASP A 69 -7.05 1.42 19.02
C ASP A 69 -7.80 2.50 19.84
N GLY A 70 -9.12 2.64 19.62
CA GLY A 70 -9.98 3.59 20.33
C GLY A 70 -10.05 4.99 19.71
N GLU A 71 -9.47 5.20 18.54
CA GLU A 71 -9.56 6.43 17.76
C GLU A 71 -10.31 6.18 16.44
N ASP A 72 -11.22 7.09 16.11
CA ASP A 72 -12.01 7.00 14.88
C ASP A 72 -11.22 7.61 13.71
N HIS A 73 -11.22 6.89 12.60
CA HIS A 73 -10.51 7.22 11.38
C HIS A 73 -11.44 7.07 10.17
N VAL A 74 -11.13 7.83 9.13
CA VAL A 74 -11.83 7.75 7.84
C VAL A 74 -10.81 7.32 6.78
N LEU A 75 -11.04 6.16 6.17
CA LEU A 75 -10.23 5.66 5.07
C LEU A 75 -10.97 5.86 3.76
N GLU A 76 -10.38 6.62 2.85
CA GLU A 76 -10.84 6.71 1.46
C GLU A 76 -10.04 5.74 0.61
N ILE A 77 -10.68 4.72 0.08
CA ILE A 77 -10.05 3.70 -0.76
C ILE A 77 -10.34 4.04 -2.21
N LEU A 78 -9.31 4.25 -3.01
CA LEU A 78 -9.40 4.35 -4.45
C LEU A 78 -9.05 2.98 -5.05
N ASP A 79 -10.08 2.27 -5.51
CA ASP A 79 -9.92 1.02 -6.26
C ASP A 79 -9.73 1.32 -7.73
N THR A 80 -8.63 0.82 -8.29
CA THR A 80 -8.24 1.10 -9.68
C THR A 80 -8.43 -0.14 -10.54
N GLY A 81 -8.93 0.07 -11.76
CA GLY A 81 -8.82 -0.92 -12.82
C GLY A 81 -7.35 -1.24 -13.04
N GLY A 82 -6.96 -2.51 -12.93
CA GLY A 82 -5.58 -2.95 -13.16
C GLY A 82 -5.14 -2.88 -14.64
N GLN A 83 -5.83 -2.10 -15.45
CA GLN A 83 -5.56 -1.92 -16.87
C GLN A 83 -4.58 -0.75 -17.02
N GLU A 84 -3.45 -1.01 -17.68
CA GLU A 84 -2.34 -0.05 -17.86
C GLU A 84 -2.67 1.13 -18.80
N GLU A 85 -3.92 1.24 -19.25
CA GLU A 85 -4.36 2.10 -20.35
C GLU A 85 -4.41 3.60 -19.98
N PHE A 86 -4.21 3.96 -18.70
CA PHE A 86 -4.28 5.34 -18.21
C PHE A 86 -3.08 5.78 -17.36
N ALA A 87 -1.86 5.60 -17.87
CA ALA A 87 -0.62 5.97 -17.18
C ALA A 87 -0.57 7.43 -16.62
N ALA A 88 -1.26 8.37 -17.26
CA ALA A 88 -1.34 9.77 -16.79
C ALA A 88 -2.24 9.95 -15.56
N LEU A 89 -3.30 9.13 -15.42
CA LEU A 89 -4.16 9.13 -14.23
C LEU A 89 -3.45 8.49 -13.04
N GLU A 90 -2.66 7.43 -13.29
CA GLU A 90 -1.85 6.81 -12.24
C GLU A 90 -0.93 7.81 -11.54
N ASP A 91 -0.30 8.71 -12.29
CA ASP A 91 0.61 9.71 -11.72
C ASP A 91 -0.12 10.70 -10.81
N GLN A 92 -1.38 11.04 -11.14
CA GLN A 92 -2.22 11.89 -10.30
C GLN A 92 -2.66 11.15 -9.04
N TRP A 93 -3.14 9.91 -9.16
CA TRP A 93 -3.53 9.08 -8.02
C TRP A 93 -2.36 8.88 -7.05
N ILE A 94 -1.14 8.65 -7.56
CA ILE A 94 0.05 8.52 -6.71
C ILE A 94 0.37 9.82 -5.99
N ARG A 95 0.17 10.98 -6.61
CA ARG A 95 0.38 12.27 -5.93
C ARG A 95 -0.64 12.50 -4.83
N ASP A 96 -1.91 12.16 -5.07
CA ASP A 96 -3.03 12.47 -4.18
C ASP A 96 -3.20 11.47 -3.02
N ALA A 97 -2.68 10.24 -3.13
CA ALA A 97 -2.80 9.21 -2.09
C ALA A 97 -1.78 9.36 -0.95
N ASP A 98 -2.19 9.04 0.27
CA ASP A 98 -1.35 9.03 1.48
C ASP A 98 -0.75 7.63 1.74
N LEU A 99 -1.53 6.59 1.42
CA LEU A 99 -1.22 5.18 1.62
C LEU A 99 -1.33 4.41 0.29
N PHE A 100 -0.59 3.31 0.19
CA PHE A 100 -0.52 2.48 -1.01
C PHE A 100 -0.57 1.00 -0.65
N VAL A 101 -1.49 0.28 -1.27
CA VAL A 101 -1.52 -1.18 -1.27
C VAL A 101 -1.16 -1.64 -2.67
N VAL A 102 -0.03 -2.33 -2.80
CA VAL A 102 0.42 -2.90 -4.07
C VAL A 102 0.22 -4.40 -4.01
N MET A 103 -0.72 -4.91 -4.81
CA MET A 103 -1.18 -6.28 -4.77
C MET A 103 -0.65 -7.10 -5.94
N TYR A 104 -0.35 -8.36 -5.65
CA TYR A 104 -0.08 -9.41 -6.63
C TYR A 104 -0.84 -10.69 -6.23
N ALA A 105 -1.00 -11.64 -7.14
CA ALA A 105 -1.54 -12.96 -6.80
C ALA A 105 -0.38 -13.94 -6.55
N ILE A 106 -0.41 -14.71 -5.47
CA ILE A 106 0.67 -15.64 -5.13
C ILE A 106 0.88 -16.73 -6.21
N SER A 107 -0.16 -17.02 -6.99
CA SER A 107 -0.19 -17.98 -8.08
C SER A 107 0.28 -17.41 -9.43
N ASN A 108 0.65 -16.13 -9.51
CA ASN A 108 1.04 -15.47 -10.76
C ASN A 108 2.30 -14.60 -10.59
N LEU A 109 3.43 -15.09 -11.12
CA LEU A 109 4.71 -14.37 -11.10
C LEU A 109 4.70 -13.06 -11.89
N GLU A 110 4.03 -13.00 -13.05
CA GLU A 110 3.95 -11.78 -13.86
C GLU A 110 3.26 -10.64 -13.08
N SER A 111 2.23 -10.98 -12.30
CA SER A 111 1.54 -10.01 -11.44
C SER A 111 2.46 -9.43 -10.35
N TYR A 112 3.43 -10.23 -9.87
CA TYR A 112 4.43 -9.80 -8.90
C TYR A 112 5.46 -8.87 -9.53
N GLU A 113 5.96 -9.17 -10.73
CA GLU A 113 6.87 -8.28 -11.47
C GLU A 113 6.23 -6.92 -11.77
N ILE A 114 4.92 -6.91 -12.09
CA ILE A 114 4.16 -5.66 -12.26
C ILE A 114 4.08 -4.89 -10.94
N ALA A 115 3.81 -5.57 -9.83
CA ALA A 115 3.79 -4.96 -8.49
C ALA A 115 5.14 -4.30 -8.13
N GLU A 116 6.26 -4.95 -8.45
CA GLU A 116 7.60 -4.36 -8.25
C GLU A 116 7.77 -3.05 -9.03
N LYS A 117 7.44 -3.04 -10.32
CA LYS A 117 7.49 -1.83 -11.16
C LYS A 117 6.61 -0.71 -10.61
N LYS A 118 5.43 -1.06 -10.08
CA LYS A 118 4.54 -0.09 -9.44
C LYS A 118 5.14 0.52 -8.17
N ILE A 119 5.81 -0.27 -7.34
CA ILE A 119 6.53 0.22 -6.14
C ILE A 119 7.63 1.21 -6.54
N GLU A 120 8.42 0.89 -7.56
CA GLU A 120 9.46 1.79 -8.08
C GLU A 120 8.88 3.12 -8.55
N LYS A 121 7.73 3.08 -9.24
CA LYS A 121 7.00 4.28 -9.69
C LYS A 121 6.55 5.14 -8.50
N ILE A 122 5.99 4.55 -7.45
CA ILE A 122 5.58 5.29 -6.22
C ILE A 122 6.78 6.01 -5.60
N LYS A 123 7.92 5.32 -5.49
CA LYS A 123 9.17 5.89 -4.95
C LYS A 123 9.65 7.10 -5.73
N LEU A 124 9.56 7.03 -7.06
CA LEU A 124 9.96 8.13 -7.93
C LEU A 124 9.10 9.39 -7.70
N PHE A 125 7.78 9.23 -7.60
CA PHE A 125 6.84 10.34 -7.49
C PHE A 125 6.77 10.99 -6.11
N LYS A 126 6.91 10.19 -5.03
CA LYS A 126 6.86 10.75 -3.67
C LYS A 126 8.14 11.48 -3.27
N HIS A 127 9.19 11.45 -4.10
CA HIS A 127 10.47 12.14 -3.89
C HIS A 127 11.07 11.93 -2.49
N ASP A 128 10.70 10.85 -1.80
CA ASP A 128 11.10 10.62 -0.43
C ASP A 128 12.34 9.73 -0.37
N LYS A 129 13.38 10.25 0.28
CA LYS A 129 14.67 9.59 0.45
C LYS A 129 14.65 8.53 1.56
N TYR A 130 13.60 8.50 2.39
CA TYR A 130 13.48 7.66 3.57
C TYR A 130 12.24 6.79 3.55
N CYS A 131 12.10 5.99 2.48
CA CYS A 131 11.01 5.03 2.29
C CYS A 131 9.63 5.69 2.19
N PRO A 132 8.79 5.36 1.20
CA PRO A 132 7.39 5.78 1.23
C PRO A 132 6.68 5.06 2.38
N LYS A 133 6.75 5.64 3.58
CA LYS A 133 5.95 5.25 4.75
C LYS A 133 4.50 5.24 4.31
N GLY A 134 3.86 4.07 4.40
CA GLY A 134 2.51 3.88 3.90
C GLY A 134 2.39 2.97 2.67
N VAL A 135 3.49 2.41 2.15
CA VAL A 135 3.43 1.35 1.13
C VAL A 135 3.40 -0.04 1.78
N LEU A 136 2.47 -0.87 1.32
CA LEU A 136 2.29 -2.27 1.70
C LEU A 136 2.22 -3.15 0.45
N LEU A 137 3.13 -4.11 0.35
CA LEU A 137 3.10 -5.19 -0.63
C LEU A 137 2.19 -6.31 -0.12
N VAL A 138 1.23 -6.73 -0.95
CA VAL A 138 0.21 -7.70 -0.57
C VAL A 138 0.18 -8.88 -1.54
N GLY A 139 0.44 -10.07 -1.03
CA GLY A 139 0.21 -11.32 -1.74
C GLY A 139 -1.23 -11.79 -1.54
N ASN A 140 -2.09 -11.61 -2.54
CA ASN A 140 -3.47 -12.08 -2.51
C ASN A 140 -3.60 -13.53 -3.00
N LYS A 141 -4.78 -14.12 -2.77
CA LYS A 141 -5.14 -15.50 -3.12
C LYS A 141 -4.33 -16.53 -2.34
N LYS A 142 -4.05 -16.26 -1.07
CA LYS A 142 -3.35 -17.20 -0.18
C LYS A 142 -4.00 -18.59 -0.11
N ASP A 143 -5.30 -18.68 -0.42
CA ASP A 143 -6.01 -19.94 -0.55
C ASP A 143 -5.55 -20.82 -1.73
N GLU A 144 -4.85 -20.25 -2.72
CA GLU A 144 -4.27 -20.97 -3.87
C GLU A 144 -2.82 -21.45 -3.61
N GLU A 145 -2.52 -21.89 -2.39
CA GLU A 145 -1.17 -22.32 -1.98
C GLU A 145 -0.61 -23.44 -2.88
N GLU A 146 -1.48 -24.32 -3.38
CA GLU A 146 -1.11 -25.41 -4.29
C GLU A 146 -0.56 -24.92 -5.65
N TYR A 147 -0.93 -23.70 -6.06
CA TYR A 147 -0.52 -23.09 -7.33
C TYR A 147 0.51 -21.97 -7.13
N ARG A 148 1.08 -21.84 -5.93
CA ARG A 148 2.01 -20.76 -5.60
C ARG A 148 3.22 -20.74 -6.55
N GLN A 149 3.44 -19.58 -7.16
CA GLN A 149 4.60 -19.29 -7.99
C GLN A 149 5.58 -18.35 -7.28
N VAL A 150 5.10 -17.52 -6.36
CA VAL A 150 5.90 -16.57 -5.59
C VAL A 150 5.94 -17.02 -4.13
N THR A 151 7.14 -17.36 -3.64
CA THR A 151 7.32 -17.76 -2.24
C THR A 151 7.16 -16.57 -1.30
N THR A 152 6.62 -16.83 -0.12
CA THR A 152 6.46 -15.82 0.92
C THR A 152 7.81 -15.22 1.32
N GLU A 153 8.88 -16.04 1.35
CA GLU A 153 10.23 -15.60 1.65
C GLU A 153 10.74 -14.58 0.63
N THR A 154 10.61 -14.86 -0.67
CA THR A 154 11.09 -13.96 -1.72
C THR A 154 10.37 -12.62 -1.68
N ALA A 155 9.04 -12.63 -1.54
CA ALA A 155 8.27 -11.38 -1.44
C ALA A 155 8.59 -10.59 -0.17
N ARG A 156 8.78 -11.29 0.96
CA ARG A 156 9.18 -10.68 2.24
C ARG A 156 10.57 -10.07 2.17
N GLU A 157 11.55 -10.78 1.62
CA GLU A 157 12.92 -10.28 1.44
C GLU A 157 12.93 -9.04 0.55
N LYS A 158 12.17 -9.06 -0.55
CA LYS A 158 12.02 -7.91 -1.42
C LYS A 158 11.42 -6.72 -0.68
N ALA A 159 10.33 -6.92 0.07
CA ALA A 159 9.74 -5.87 0.87
C ALA A 159 10.73 -5.26 1.88
N GLN A 160 11.59 -6.08 2.49
CA GLN A 160 12.65 -5.61 3.39
C GLN A 160 13.71 -4.77 2.67
N ILE A 161 14.17 -5.21 1.49
CA ILE A 161 15.14 -4.47 0.67
C ILE A 161 14.55 -3.11 0.26
N GLU A 162 13.29 -3.12 -0.15
CA GLU A 162 12.59 -1.91 -0.56
C GLU A 162 12.16 -1.03 0.63
N GLY A 163 12.23 -1.57 1.85
CA GLY A 163 11.87 -0.90 3.10
C GLY A 163 10.36 -0.77 3.35
N ILE A 164 9.52 -1.56 2.66
CA ILE A 164 8.05 -1.48 2.68
C ILE A 164 7.43 -2.62 3.49
N SER A 165 6.14 -2.48 3.82
CA SER A 165 5.37 -3.50 4.55
C SER A 165 5.08 -4.72 3.66
N PHE A 166 4.88 -5.88 4.26
CA PHE A 166 4.43 -7.08 3.55
C PHE A 166 3.32 -7.80 4.32
N ALA A 167 2.28 -8.23 3.61
CA ALA A 167 1.22 -9.09 4.13
C ALA A 167 0.76 -10.09 3.06
N GLU A 168 0.20 -11.22 3.48
CA GLU A 168 -0.53 -12.13 2.60
C GLU A 168 -1.98 -12.18 3.04
N VAL A 169 -2.89 -12.15 2.07
CA VAL A 169 -4.34 -12.11 2.31
C VAL A 169 -5.07 -13.07 1.37
N SER A 170 -6.28 -13.43 1.74
CA SER A 170 -7.22 -14.07 0.83
C SER A 170 -8.54 -13.32 0.86
N ALA A 171 -8.91 -12.71 -0.26
CA ALA A 171 -10.24 -12.09 -0.41
C ALA A 171 -11.37 -13.12 -0.22
N LYS A 172 -11.13 -14.36 -0.63
CA LYS A 172 -12.09 -15.46 -0.58
C LYS A 172 -12.37 -15.92 0.85
N THR A 173 -11.33 -16.20 1.63
CA THR A 173 -11.51 -16.64 3.02
C THR A 173 -11.72 -15.45 3.98
N GLY A 174 -11.29 -14.25 3.59
CA GLY A 174 -11.24 -13.06 4.44
C GLY A 174 -9.99 -13.00 5.33
N GLU A 175 -9.12 -14.01 5.26
CA GLU A 175 -7.91 -14.10 6.08
C GLU A 175 -6.97 -12.92 5.78
N GLY A 176 -6.53 -12.24 6.84
CA GLY A 176 -5.56 -11.13 6.78
C GLY A 176 -6.11 -9.81 6.23
N VAL A 177 -7.31 -9.77 5.64
CA VAL A 177 -7.86 -8.56 5.00
C VAL A 177 -8.09 -7.44 6.03
N PHE A 178 -8.84 -7.72 7.11
CA PHE A 178 -9.10 -6.71 8.15
C PHE A 178 -7.83 -6.22 8.84
N GLU A 179 -6.93 -7.14 9.17
CA GLU A 179 -5.66 -6.85 9.85
C GLU A 179 -4.77 -5.95 8.99
N MET A 180 -4.71 -6.21 7.69
CA MET A 180 -3.98 -5.42 6.70
C MET A 180 -4.42 -3.95 6.69
N PHE A 181 -5.74 -3.69 6.62
CA PHE A 181 -6.26 -2.31 6.62
C PHE A 181 -6.06 -1.60 7.96
N HIS A 182 -6.21 -2.31 9.08
CA HIS A 182 -5.95 -1.73 10.41
C HIS A 182 -4.47 -1.36 10.59
N ASP A 183 -3.56 -2.21 10.13
CA ASP A 183 -2.12 -1.95 10.24
C ASP A 183 -1.69 -0.77 9.36
N LEU A 184 -2.29 -0.58 8.19
CA LEU A 184 -2.09 0.60 7.35
C LEU A 184 -2.50 1.90 8.07
N VAL A 185 -3.65 1.90 8.73
CA VAL A 185 -4.13 3.06 9.49
C VAL A 185 -3.20 3.35 10.68
N ARG A 186 -2.70 2.32 11.38
CA ARG A 186 -1.69 2.49 12.43
C ARG A 186 -0.38 3.09 11.90
N VAL A 187 0.06 2.66 10.72
CA VAL A 187 1.27 3.19 10.06
C VAL A 187 1.08 4.65 9.65
N ALA A 188 -0.09 5.02 9.13
CA ALA A 188 -0.41 6.41 8.83
C ALA A 188 -0.50 7.28 10.09
N ARG A 189 -0.98 6.74 11.22
CA ARG A 189 -1.08 7.48 12.49
C ARG A 189 0.28 7.73 13.12
N ASP A 190 1.08 6.67 13.29
CA ASP A 190 2.42 6.75 13.87
C ASP A 190 3.44 6.09 12.95
N PRO A 191 4.20 6.88 12.17
CA PRO A 191 5.28 6.34 11.36
C PRO A 191 6.40 5.65 12.16
N SER A 192 6.43 5.78 13.49
CA SER A 192 7.33 5.05 14.39
C SER A 192 6.84 3.63 14.70
N TYR A 193 5.54 3.34 14.56
CA TYR A 193 4.94 2.00 14.63
C TYR A 193 5.65 1.05 13.65
N TRP A 194 5.98 1.56 12.47
CA TRP A 194 6.78 0.90 11.43
C TRP A 194 8.06 0.25 11.97
N ASN A 195 8.89 1.04 12.66
CA ASN A 195 10.20 0.61 13.13
C ASN A 195 10.11 -0.37 14.32
N LYS A 196 9.00 -0.38 15.04
CA LYS A 196 8.82 -1.17 16.27
C LYS A 196 8.17 -2.53 16.00
N ASN A 197 7.19 -2.59 15.10
CA ASN A 197 6.31 -3.75 14.95
C ASN A 197 6.51 -4.48 13.62
N VAL A 198 6.71 -3.78 12.50
CA VAL A 198 6.92 -4.46 11.21
C VAL A 198 8.34 -5.00 11.09
N LYS A 199 9.34 -4.34 11.71
CA LYS A 199 10.67 -4.95 11.94
C LYS A 199 10.65 -6.16 12.88
N ARG A 200 9.54 -6.48 13.55
CA ARG A 200 9.42 -7.61 14.49
C ARG A 200 8.76 -8.84 13.88
N ALA A 201 8.01 -8.69 12.79
CA ALA A 201 7.67 -9.80 11.87
C ALA A 201 8.91 -10.35 11.11
N VAL A 202 10.10 -9.87 11.48
CA VAL A 202 11.45 -10.21 10.95
C VAL A 202 12.15 -11.25 11.85
N ARG A 203 11.39 -12.13 12.50
CA ARG A 203 11.94 -13.35 13.10
C ARG A 203 11.05 -14.54 12.82
#